data_AF-A0A0D3F402-F1
#
_entry.id   AF-A0A0D3F402-F1
#
_cell.length_a   1.000
_cell.length_b   1.000
_cell.length_c   1.000
_cell.angle_alpha   90.00
_cell.angle_beta   90.00
_cell.angle_gamma   90.00
#
_symmetry.space_group_name_H-M   'P 1'
#
loop_
_entity.id
_entity.type
_entity.pdbx_description
1 polymer ?
#
loop_
_entity_poly.entity_id
_entity_poly.type
_entity_poly.pdbx_seq_one_letter_code
_entity_poly.pdbx_strand_id
1 'polypeptide(L)'
;MPYCVVSHGDPSAAAAAAGEEGDVRIFYQRYGHGGTKVLLIIGFAGTHESWGPQVKGLTGAVEPGAEVCCFDNRGIGRSSVPPHKSQYT
;
A
#
# COMPACT_ATOMS: atom_id res chain seq x y z
N MET A 1 5.18 -8.79 7.04
CA MET A 1 3.75 -8.39 7.02
C MET A 1 3.58 -7.36 5.92
N PRO A 2 2.62 -7.47 5.00
CA PRO A 2 2.52 -6.61 3.82
C PRO A 2 1.85 -5.27 4.13
N TYR A 3 2.11 -4.70 5.32
CA TYR A 3 1.52 -3.44 5.76
C TYR A 3 2.59 -2.52 6.34
N CYS A 4 2.49 -1.24 6.02
CA CYS A 4 3.25 -0.15 6.64
C CYS A 4 2.27 0.70 7.46
N VAL A 5 2.55 0.90 8.75
CA VAL A 5 1.78 1.84 9.58
C VAL A 5 2.28 3.26 9.29
N VAL A 6 1.41 4.15 8.84
CA VAL A 6 1.77 5.53 8.45
C VAL A 6 1.20 6.59 9.40
N SER A 7 0.27 6.21 10.27
CA SER A 7 -0.14 7.01 11.42
C SER A 7 -0.67 6.10 12.51
N HIS A 8 -0.41 6.45 13.77
CA HIS A 8 -1.05 5.82 14.90
C HIS A 8 -2.31 6.59 15.29
N GLY A 9 -3.36 5.90 15.70
CA GLY A 9 -4.57 6.57 16.18
C GLY A 9 -4.40 7.12 17.58
N ASP A 10 -5.34 7.96 18.01
CA ASP A 10 -5.40 8.41 19.39
C ASP A 10 -5.78 7.21 20.29
N PRO A 11 -4.90 6.77 21.21
CA PRO A 11 -5.18 5.65 22.09
C PRO A 11 -6.38 5.88 23.02
N SER A 12 -6.87 7.12 23.19
CA SER A 12 -8.04 7.40 24.04
C SER A 12 -9.39 7.10 23.41
N ALA A 13 -9.46 6.81 22.10
CA ALA A 13 -10.72 6.58 21.37
C ALA A 13 -11.13 5.10 21.28
N ALA A 14 -10.32 4.17 21.82
CA ALA A 14 -10.35 2.74 21.55
C ALA A 14 -11.51 1.91 22.15
N ALA A 15 -12.59 2.53 22.64
CA ALA A 15 -13.58 1.84 23.46
C ALA A 15 -14.77 1.19 22.69
N ALA A 16 -14.87 1.28 21.36
CA ALA A 16 -16.15 0.94 20.71
C ALA A 16 -16.13 0.33 19.29
N ALA A 17 -15.22 -0.61 18.95
CA ALA A 17 -15.52 -1.76 18.09
C ALA A 17 -14.23 -2.56 17.79
N ALA A 18 -14.39 -3.86 17.54
CA ALA A 18 -13.27 -4.77 17.32
C ALA A 18 -12.54 -4.50 15.99
N GLY A 19 -11.38 -3.84 16.07
CA GLY A 19 -10.31 -3.93 15.08
C GLY A 19 -9.49 -2.65 15.00
N GLU A 20 -8.23 -2.67 15.47
CA GLU A 20 -7.14 -1.68 15.23
C GLU A 20 -7.59 -0.29 14.71
N GLU A 21 -8.51 0.36 15.41
CA GLU A 21 -9.36 1.43 14.84
C GLU A 21 -8.62 2.77 14.74
N GLY A 22 -7.37 2.79 15.20
CA GLY A 22 -6.52 3.97 15.22
C GLY A 22 -5.51 4.06 14.07
N ASP A 23 -4.91 2.94 13.69
CA ASP A 23 -3.72 2.97 12.85
C ASP A 23 -4.09 2.98 11.36
N VAL A 24 -3.52 3.94 10.62
CA VAL A 24 -3.62 3.93 9.16
C VAL A 24 -2.53 3.01 8.62
N ARG A 25 -2.96 1.89 8.05
CA ARG A 25 -2.11 0.84 7.49
C ARG A 25 -2.18 0.88 5.97
N ILE A 26 -1.01 0.92 5.33
CA ILE A 26 -0.88 0.88 3.87
C ILE A 26 -0.44 -0.51 3.45
N PHE A 27 -1.30 -1.20 2.71
CA PHE A 27 -0.98 -2.48 2.10
C PHE A 27 0.05 -2.28 0.98
N TYR A 28 1.09 -3.10 0.96
CA TYR A 28 2.05 -3.12 -0.13
C TYR A 28 2.41 -4.55 -0.55
N GLN A 29 2.76 -4.72 -1.82
CA GLN A 29 3.25 -5.98 -2.37
C GLN A 29 4.52 -5.75 -3.16
N ARG A 30 5.49 -6.66 -2.96
CA ARG A 30 6.79 -6.64 -3.64
C ARG A 30 6.90 -7.79 -4.62
N TYR A 31 7.58 -7.54 -5.73
CA TYR A 31 7.83 -8.48 -6.82
C TYR A 31 9.28 -8.35 -7.29
N GLY A 32 9.87 -9.45 -7.79
CA GLY A 32 11.27 -9.45 -8.23
C GLY A 32 12.26 -9.36 -7.07
N HIS A 33 13.55 -9.34 -7.40
CA HIS A 33 14.64 -9.37 -6.42
C HIS A 33 15.90 -8.63 -6.89
N GLY A 34 15.77 -7.74 -7.90
CA GLY A 34 16.91 -6.97 -8.41
C GLY A 34 17.43 -5.89 -7.48
N GLY A 35 18.62 -5.39 -7.83
CA GLY A 35 19.26 -4.27 -7.13
C GLY A 35 18.50 -2.95 -7.28
N THR A 36 17.94 -2.69 -8.47
CA THR A 36 17.11 -1.50 -8.73
C THR A 36 15.76 -1.63 -8.03
N LYS A 37 15.41 -0.65 -7.18
CA LYS A 37 14.12 -0.60 -6.48
C LYS A 37 13.18 0.37 -7.19
N VAL A 38 11.97 -0.08 -7.50
CA VAL A 38 10.95 0.71 -8.17
C VAL A 38 9.69 0.76 -7.32
N LEU A 39 9.16 1.96 -7.09
CA LEU A 39 7.88 2.17 -6.41
C LEU A 39 6.83 2.61 -7.42
N LEU A 40 5.72 1.89 -7.49
CA LEU A 40 4.58 2.23 -8.36
C LEU A 40 3.43 2.76 -7.51
N ILE A 41 3.05 4.02 -7.76
CA ILE A 41 1.98 4.73 -7.06
C ILE A 41 0.76 4.79 -7.98
N ILE A 42 -0.34 4.15 -7.56
CA ILE A 42 -1.55 4.08 -8.36
C ILE A 42 -2.27 5.44 -8.42
N GLY A 43 -2.93 5.70 -9.55
CA GLY A 43 -3.82 6.84 -9.73
C GLY A 43 -5.17 6.68 -9.01
N PHE A 44 -6.11 7.57 -9.35
CA PHE A 44 -7.43 7.59 -8.75
C PHE A 44 -8.17 6.25 -8.90
N ALA A 45 -8.75 5.77 -7.80
CA ALA A 45 -9.61 4.57 -7.71
C ALA A 45 -9.00 3.23 -8.16
N GLY A 46 -7.70 3.18 -8.50
CA GLY A 46 -7.00 1.94 -8.80
C GLY A 46 -6.44 1.25 -7.55
N THR A 47 -6.07 -0.02 -7.70
CA THR A 47 -5.34 -0.81 -6.70
C THR A 47 -3.96 -1.22 -7.21
N HIS A 48 -3.11 -1.77 -6.34
CA HIS A 48 -1.81 -2.33 -6.69
C HIS A 48 -1.85 -3.36 -7.83
N GLU A 49 -2.98 -4.08 -7.97
CA GLU A 49 -3.18 -5.11 -9.01
C GLU A 49 -3.20 -4.50 -10.42
N SER A 50 -3.57 -3.22 -10.57
CA SER A 50 -3.60 -2.52 -11.86
C SER A 50 -2.21 -2.39 -12.51
N TRP A 51 -1.14 -2.55 -11.73
CA TRP A 51 0.25 -2.51 -12.22
C TRP A 51 0.76 -3.84 -12.79
N GLY A 52 -0.07 -4.89 -12.88
CA GLY A 52 0.36 -6.22 -13.34
C GLY A 52 1.23 -6.23 -14.61
N PRO A 53 0.84 -5.54 -15.70
CA PRO A 53 1.67 -5.45 -16.91
C PRO A 53 3.04 -4.79 -16.67
N GLN A 54 3.10 -3.71 -15.90
CA GLN A 54 4.34 -2.99 -15.58
C GLN A 54 5.23 -3.83 -14.66
N VAL A 55 4.66 -4.52 -13.66
CA VAL A 55 5.37 -5.48 -12.81
C VAL A 55 6.02 -6.57 -13.66
N LYS A 56 5.28 -7.16 -14.60
CA LYS A 56 5.81 -8.19 -15.51
C LYS A 56 6.97 -7.66 -16.35
N GLY A 57 6.84 -6.46 -16.92
CA GLY A 57 7.90 -5.85 -17.71
C GLY A 57 9.14 -5.53 -16.88
N LEU A 58 8.99 -4.89 -15.73
CA LEU A 58 10.09 -4.41 -14.90
C LEU A 58 10.85 -5.55 -14.20
N THR A 59 10.15 -6.62 -13.81
CA THR A 59 10.77 -7.76 -13.10
C THR A 59 11.34 -8.82 -14.04
N GLY A 60 10.88 -8.91 -15.29
CA GLY A 60 11.24 -10.01 -16.21
C GLY A 60 11.83 -9.62 -17.56
N ALA A 61 11.91 -8.34 -17.95
CA ALA A 61 12.34 -7.95 -19.29
C ALA A 61 13.83 -7.62 -19.46
N VAL A 62 14.56 -7.30 -18.38
CA VAL A 62 15.99 -6.90 -18.45
C VAL A 62 16.71 -7.52 -17.27
N GLU A 63 17.80 -8.26 -17.49
CA GLU A 63 18.63 -8.79 -16.39
C GLU A 63 19.65 -7.74 -15.91
N PRO A 64 19.80 -7.53 -14.58
CA PRO A 64 18.96 -8.06 -13.50
C PRO A 64 17.63 -7.30 -13.40
N GLY A 65 16.51 -8.01 -13.43
CA GLY A 65 15.16 -7.40 -13.35
C GLY A 65 14.95 -6.67 -12.04
N ALA A 66 14.17 -5.58 -12.00
CA ALA A 66 14.01 -4.76 -10.80
C ALA A 66 13.27 -5.47 -9.65
N GLU A 67 13.45 -5.00 -8.42
CA GLU A 67 12.48 -5.24 -7.33
C GLU A 67 11.43 -4.13 -7.38
N VAL A 68 10.17 -4.50 -7.61
CA VAL A 68 9.03 -3.59 -7.75
C VAL A 68 8.17 -3.67 -6.51
N CYS A 69 7.80 -2.52 -5.93
CA CYS A 69 6.85 -2.39 -4.85
C CYS A 69 5.62 -1.62 -5.35
N CYS A 70 4.44 -2.19 -5.16
CA CYS A 70 3.15 -1.56 -5.41
C CYS A 70 2.39 -1.44 -4.08
N PHE A 71 1.61 -0.38 -3.90
CA PHE A 71 0.77 -0.25 -2.71
C PHE A 71 -0.62 0.26 -3.07
N ASP A 72 -1.58 -0.02 -2.18
CA ASP A 72 -2.92 0.54 -2.26
C ASP A 72 -2.94 1.89 -1.52
N ASN A 73 -3.43 2.95 -2.17
CA ASN A 73 -3.60 4.24 -1.50
C ASN A 73 -4.54 4.11 -0.27
N ARG A 74 -4.43 5.03 0.69
CA ARG A 74 -5.39 5.14 1.80
C ARG A 74 -6.81 5.25 1.24
N GLY A 75 -7.76 4.48 1.77
CA GLY A 75 -9.16 4.49 1.32
C GLY A 75 -9.47 3.62 0.10
N ILE A 76 -8.49 2.90 -0.47
CA ILE A 76 -8.72 1.98 -1.59
C ILE A 76 -8.06 0.61 -1.32
N GLY A 77 -8.57 -0.42 -1.97
CA GLY A 77 -7.97 -1.76 -1.97
C GLY A 77 -7.92 -2.37 -0.57
N ARG A 78 -6.73 -2.82 -0.17
CA ARG A 78 -6.47 -3.51 1.10
C ARG A 78 -5.91 -2.59 2.18
N SER A 79 -5.65 -1.32 1.86
CA SER A 79 -5.22 -0.32 2.85
C SER A 79 -6.37 0.12 3.76
N SER A 80 -6.06 0.71 4.91
CA SER A 80 -7.08 1.27 5.82
C SER A 80 -7.99 2.26 5.08
N VAL A 81 -9.27 2.22 5.44
CA VAL A 81 -10.29 3.19 5.00
C VAL A 81 -10.66 4.07 6.19
N PRO A 82 -9.94 5.19 6.40
CA PRO A 82 -10.25 6.10 7.49
C PRO A 82 -11.72 6.60 7.43
N PRO A 83 -12.46 6.61 8.56
CA PRO A 83 -13.87 6.99 8.60
C PRO A 83 -14.08 8.51 8.48
N HIS A 84 -13.07 9.32 8.79
CA HIS A 84 -13.18 10.78 8.81
C HIS A 84 -12.36 11.43 7.68
N LYS A 85 -12.96 12.42 6.99
CA LYS A 85 -12.31 13.16 5.91
C LYS A 85 -11.02 13.86 6.32
N SER A 86 -10.95 14.34 7.57
CA SER A 86 -9.75 14.95 8.14
C SER A 86 -8.54 14.01 8.17
N GLN A 87 -8.76 12.70 8.08
CA GLN A 87 -7.71 11.70 8.05
C GLN A 87 -7.20 11.41 6.63
N TYR A 88 -7.56 12.23 5.64
CA TYR A 88 -7.02 12.18 4.27
C TYR A 88 -6.23 13.45 3.88
N THR A 89 -6.19 14.44 4.77
CA THR A 89 -5.55 15.76 4.60
C THR A 89 -4.52 15.97 5.69
#